data_AF-A0A8T1WC17-F1
#
_entry.id   AF-A0A8T1WC17-F1
#
_cell.length_a   1.000
_cell.length_b   1.000
_cell.length_c   1.000
_cell.angle_alpha   90.00
_cell.angle_beta   90.00
_cell.angle_gamma   90.00
#
_symmetry.space_group_name_H-M   'P 1'
#
loop_
_entity.id
_entity.type
_entity.pdbx_description
1 polymer ?
#
loop_
_entity_poly.entity_id
_entity_poly.type
_entity_poly.pdbx_seq_one_letter_code
_entity_poly.pdbx_strand_id
1 'polypeptide(L)'
;MDFRQLLREERRRARETANPVGVSDPAASKEVAADSEFLLHSSLRVWDERSKTDIEQFRKGPIPGVYYIPQWITQEEEEAVLERVYAVPDSNDIWVQLKHRRLQMWGGEVKSPFEPKPLPHWLTQISQSLVDAGFFREDKKPNHALINEYGVGDCILPHEDGPSYFPLVAIISTGAECRVTYEPHRALAGNNQLESSNSDIVQNSSFQLERRSLLLFTGEAYTRYLHSIDNVEVGTRVSLTIRRVDLR
;
A
#
# COMPACT_ATOMS: atom_id res chain seq x y z
N MET A 1 -28.52 -8.25 -1.24
CA MET A 1 -28.17 -7.62 -2.53
C MET A 1 -26.66 -7.45 -2.55
N ASP A 2 -25.95 -8.25 -3.36
CA ASP A 2 -24.48 -8.24 -3.43
C ASP A 2 -24.01 -7.10 -4.36
N PHE A 3 -23.56 -6.00 -3.77
CA PHE A 3 -23.08 -4.82 -4.47
C PHE A 3 -21.92 -5.10 -5.43
N ARG A 4 -21.10 -6.13 -5.17
CA ARG A 4 -19.97 -6.49 -6.04
C ARG A 4 -20.45 -7.17 -7.32
N GLN A 5 -21.52 -7.95 -7.22
CA GLN A 5 -22.14 -8.60 -8.37
C GLN A 5 -22.81 -7.55 -9.27
N LEU A 6 -23.48 -6.56 -8.67
CA LEU A 6 -24.13 -5.46 -9.39
C LEU A 6 -23.12 -4.60 -10.18
N LEU A 7 -21.97 -4.28 -9.59
CA LEU A 7 -20.90 -3.54 -10.26
C LEU A 7 -20.23 -4.34 -11.38
N ARG A 8 -20.14 -5.67 -11.25
CA ARG A 8 -19.66 -6.54 -12.34
C ARG A 8 -20.63 -6.57 -13.51
N GLU A 9 -21.94 -6.61 -13.25
CA GLU A 9 -22.96 -6.58 -14.29
C GLU A 9 -23.05 -5.23 -15.02
N GLU A 10 -22.94 -4.12 -14.28
CA GLU A 10 -22.87 -2.77 -14.87
C GLU A 10 -21.63 -2.62 -15.77
N ARG A 11 -20.46 -3.11 -15.32
CA ARG A 11 -19.23 -3.12 -16.13
C ARG A 11 -19.34 -4.00 -17.37
N ARG A 12 -20.00 -5.16 -17.27
CA ARG A 12 -20.25 -6.04 -18.43
C ARG A 12 -21.14 -5.34 -19.46
N ARG A 13 -22.25 -4.73 -19.00
CA ARG A 13 -23.16 -3.97 -19.88
C ARG A 13 -22.51 -2.77 -20.53
N ALA A 14 -21.64 -2.04 -19.81
CA ALA A 14 -20.87 -0.94 -20.36
C ALA A 14 -19.90 -1.41 -21.47
N ARG A 15 -19.26 -2.58 -21.30
CA ARG A 15 -18.39 -3.17 -22.33
C ARG A 15 -19.16 -3.68 -23.54
N GLU A 16 -20.33 -4.29 -23.33
CA GLU A 16 -21.21 -4.78 -24.41
C GLU A 16 -21.83 -3.63 -25.22
N THR A 17 -22.11 -2.48 -24.59
CA THR A 17 -22.60 -1.28 -25.27
C THR A 17 -21.50 -0.51 -26.01
N ALA A 18 -20.26 -0.55 -25.52
CA ALA A 18 -19.11 0.07 -26.17
C ALA A 18 -18.63 -0.69 -27.42
N ASN A 19 -18.97 -1.97 -27.57
CA ASN A 19 -18.46 -2.81 -28.66
C ASN A 19 -19.56 -3.76 -29.20
N PRO A 20 -20.50 -3.28 -30.03
CA PRO A 20 -21.68 -4.05 -30.40
C PRO A 20 -21.39 -5.19 -31.40
N VAL A 21 -20.17 -5.30 -31.93
CA VAL A 21 -19.75 -6.40 -32.82
C VAL A 21 -18.27 -6.66 -32.55
N GLY A 22 -17.90 -7.93 -32.35
CA GLY A 22 -16.54 -8.38 -32.03
C GLY A 22 -15.51 -8.16 -33.15
N VAL A 23 -15.20 -6.89 -33.42
CA VAL A 23 -14.04 -6.49 -34.21
C VAL A 23 -12.98 -6.04 -33.21
N SER A 24 -12.08 -6.96 -32.84
CA SER A 24 -10.88 -6.60 -32.09
C SER A 24 -9.97 -5.79 -33.02
N ASP A 25 -9.81 -4.50 -32.77
CA ASP A 25 -8.84 -3.68 -33.51
C ASP A 25 -7.41 -4.16 -33.19
N PRO A 26 -6.65 -4.66 -34.19
CA PRO A 26 -5.27 -5.09 -34.00
C PRO A 26 -4.34 -3.96 -33.53
N ALA A 27 -4.68 -2.69 -33.80
CA ALA A 27 -3.89 -1.54 -33.35
C ALA A 27 -4.10 -1.29 -31.85
N ALA A 28 -5.35 -1.25 -31.39
CA ALA A 28 -5.68 -1.06 -29.97
C ALA A 28 -5.13 -2.19 -29.08
N SER A 29 -5.17 -3.43 -29.57
CA SER A 29 -4.60 -4.58 -28.84
C SER A 29 -3.06 -4.55 -28.76
N LYS A 30 -2.38 -4.04 -29.79
CA LYS A 30 -0.92 -3.82 -29.76
C LYS A 30 -0.53 -2.66 -28.85
N GLU A 31 -1.31 -1.58 -28.84
CA GLU A 31 -1.08 -0.40 -28.00
C GLU A 31 -1.25 -0.75 -26.51
N VAL A 32 -2.32 -1.47 -26.15
CA VAL A 32 -2.52 -1.98 -24.78
C VAL A 32 -1.42 -2.96 -24.34
N ALA A 33 -0.93 -3.81 -25.25
CA ALA A 33 0.18 -4.71 -24.96
C ALA A 33 1.49 -3.96 -24.74
N ALA A 34 1.79 -2.95 -25.57
CA ALA A 34 2.97 -2.11 -25.43
C ALA A 34 2.95 -1.28 -24.14
N ASP A 35 1.80 -0.72 -23.77
CA ASP A 35 1.61 0.00 -22.51
C ASP A 35 1.83 -0.92 -21.30
N SER A 36 1.27 -2.13 -21.34
CA SER A 36 1.47 -3.12 -20.28
C SER A 36 2.94 -3.55 -20.16
N GLU A 37 3.64 -3.71 -21.28
CA GLU A 37 5.05 -4.10 -21.29
C GLU A 37 5.93 -2.96 -20.76
N PHE A 38 5.66 -1.73 -21.17
CA PHE A 38 6.32 -0.53 -20.67
C PHE A 38 6.15 -0.38 -19.16
N LEU A 39 4.91 -0.49 -18.65
CA LEU A 39 4.62 -0.37 -17.21
C LEU A 39 5.33 -1.46 -16.40
N LEU A 40 5.46 -2.69 -16.94
CA LEU A 40 6.07 -3.81 -16.22
C LEU A 40 7.60 -3.74 -16.19
N HIS A 41 8.25 -3.30 -17.27
CA HIS A 41 9.72 -3.32 -17.39
C HIS A 41 10.40 -2.00 -17.00
N SER A 42 9.61 -0.95 -16.78
CA SER A 42 10.09 0.36 -16.33
C SER A 42 10.81 0.31 -14.99
N SER A 43 12.02 0.87 -14.94
CA SER A 43 12.90 0.97 -13.77
C SER A 43 12.92 2.38 -13.18
N LEU A 44 13.22 2.55 -11.89
CA LEU A 44 13.46 3.87 -11.33
C LEU A 44 14.72 4.49 -11.96
N ARG A 45 14.62 5.75 -12.41
CA ARG A 45 15.74 6.48 -13.05
C ARG A 45 16.92 6.72 -12.09
N VAL A 46 16.63 6.78 -10.79
CA VAL A 46 17.58 6.89 -9.69
C VAL A 46 17.02 6.08 -8.52
N TRP A 47 17.85 5.22 -7.94
CA TRP A 47 17.52 4.41 -6.79
C TRP A 47 18.79 3.80 -6.20
N ASP A 48 19.13 4.21 -5.00
CA ASP A 48 20.38 3.78 -4.37
C ASP A 48 20.24 2.44 -3.63
N GLU A 49 21.32 1.68 -3.55
CA GLU A 49 21.33 0.46 -2.73
C GLU A 49 21.19 0.81 -1.24
N ARG A 50 20.45 -0.04 -0.51
CA ARG A 50 20.23 0.17 0.92
C ARG A 50 21.16 -0.71 1.73
N SER A 51 21.78 -0.10 2.73
CA SER A 51 22.60 -0.80 3.71
C SER A 51 21.73 -1.41 4.80
N LYS A 52 22.21 -2.50 5.40
CA LYS A 52 21.56 -3.10 6.57
C LYS A 52 21.38 -2.04 7.67
N THR A 53 20.16 -1.97 8.16
CA THR A 53 19.72 -0.98 9.15
C THR A 53 19.09 -1.71 10.32
N ASP A 54 19.52 -1.35 11.53
CA ASP A 54 18.88 -1.85 12.74
C ASP A 54 17.56 -1.11 12.98
N ILE A 55 16.45 -1.77 12.65
CA ILE A 55 15.10 -1.20 12.74
C ILE A 55 14.75 -0.77 14.17
N GLU A 56 15.33 -1.38 15.20
CA GLU A 56 15.01 -1.10 16.61
C GLU A 56 15.37 0.33 17.02
N GLN A 57 16.36 0.95 16.35
CA GLN A 57 16.73 2.35 16.56
C GLN A 57 15.63 3.34 16.11
N PHE A 58 14.68 2.86 15.32
CA PHE A 58 13.60 3.65 14.73
C PHE A 58 12.24 3.37 15.37
N ARG A 59 12.20 2.72 16.53
CA ARG A 59 10.95 2.47 17.26
C ARG A 59 10.20 3.78 17.49
N LYS A 60 8.91 3.80 17.14
CA LYS A 60 8.07 4.99 17.18
C LYS A 60 6.88 4.80 18.10
N GLY A 61 6.86 5.59 19.16
CA GLY A 61 5.75 5.59 20.12
C GLY A 61 5.72 4.37 21.04
N PRO A 62 4.66 4.25 21.86
CA PRO A 62 4.58 3.22 22.90
C PRO A 62 4.10 1.85 22.40
N ILE A 63 3.57 1.76 21.18
CA ILE A 63 3.03 0.51 20.63
C ILE A 63 4.20 -0.38 20.15
N PRO A 64 4.37 -1.61 20.66
CA PRO A 64 5.40 -2.52 20.17
C PRO A 64 5.21 -2.86 18.69
N GLY A 65 6.31 -2.82 17.94
CA GLY A 65 6.31 -3.18 16.53
C GLY A 65 5.92 -2.05 15.58
N VAL A 66 5.92 -0.77 16.01
CA VAL A 66 5.84 0.41 15.12
C VAL A 66 7.22 1.04 15.00
N TYR A 67 7.68 1.26 13.76
CA TYR A 67 8.97 1.86 13.46
C TYR A 67 8.83 2.93 12.38
N TYR A 68 9.57 4.02 12.50
CA TYR A 68 9.48 5.17 11.62
C TYR A 68 10.85 5.72 11.26
N ILE A 69 11.19 5.70 9.97
CA ILE A 69 12.46 6.18 9.42
C ILE A 69 12.17 7.44 8.58
N PRO A 70 12.52 8.64 9.06
CA PRO A 70 12.39 9.86 8.26
C PRO A 70 13.42 9.85 7.13
N GLN A 71 13.09 10.52 6.01
CA GLN A 71 14.02 10.69 4.87
C GLN A 71 14.65 9.36 4.38
N TRP A 72 13.87 8.28 4.36
CA TRP A 72 14.29 6.98 3.87
C TRP A 72 14.61 6.96 2.37
N ILE A 73 13.94 7.82 1.61
CA ILE A 73 14.27 8.07 0.20
C ILE A 73 14.77 9.52 0.04
N THR A 74 15.59 9.76 -0.96
CA THR A 74 16.01 11.13 -1.31
C THR A 74 14.90 11.87 -2.07
N GLN A 75 15.10 13.16 -2.32
CA GLN A 75 14.18 13.94 -3.14
C GLN A 75 14.13 13.40 -4.58
N GLU A 76 15.28 13.03 -5.15
CA GLU A 76 15.38 12.56 -6.52
C GLU A 76 14.73 11.18 -6.68
N GLU A 77 14.87 10.32 -5.68
CA GLU A 77 14.18 9.01 -5.61
C GLU A 77 12.67 9.19 -5.48
N GLU A 78 12.20 10.15 -4.68
CA GLU A 78 10.77 10.48 -4.57
C GLU A 78 10.19 10.91 -5.92
N GLU A 79 10.91 11.77 -6.64
CA GLU A 79 10.49 12.20 -7.98
C GLU A 79 10.50 11.05 -8.99
N ALA A 80 11.47 10.13 -8.91
CA ALA A 80 11.52 8.94 -9.74
C ALA A 80 10.37 7.97 -9.46
N VAL A 81 10.01 7.79 -8.18
CA VAL A 81 8.86 6.99 -7.77
C VAL A 81 7.57 7.62 -8.29
N LEU A 82 7.36 8.92 -8.06
CA LEU A 82 6.15 9.61 -8.52
C LEU A 82 6.02 9.59 -10.05
N GLU A 83 7.12 9.71 -10.79
CA GLU A 83 7.12 9.53 -12.25
C GLU A 83 6.54 8.17 -12.65
N ARG A 84 6.92 7.09 -11.96
CA ARG A 84 6.39 5.74 -12.26
C ARG A 84 4.95 5.56 -11.83
N VAL A 85 4.54 6.14 -10.70
CA VAL A 85 3.13 6.12 -10.27
C VAL A 85 2.25 6.79 -11.32
N TYR A 86 2.64 7.98 -11.79
CA TYR A 86 1.86 8.77 -12.73
C TYR A 86 2.06 8.39 -14.21
N ALA A 87 3.02 7.52 -14.51
CA ALA A 87 3.12 6.89 -15.84
C ALA A 87 1.93 5.96 -16.14
N VAL A 88 1.18 5.52 -15.12
CA VAL A 88 -0.10 4.81 -15.29
C VAL A 88 -1.19 5.83 -15.65
N PRO A 89 -1.75 5.81 -16.86
CA PRO A 89 -2.76 6.78 -17.27
C PRO A 89 -4.02 6.71 -16.40
N ASP A 90 -4.70 7.85 -16.20
CA ASP A 90 -5.95 7.91 -15.42
C ASP A 90 -7.08 7.04 -16.01
N SER A 91 -7.04 6.80 -17.33
CA SER A 91 -7.97 5.92 -18.05
C SER A 91 -7.66 4.43 -17.89
N ASN A 92 -6.54 4.06 -17.25
CA ASN A 92 -6.11 2.68 -17.10
C ASN A 92 -6.85 1.99 -15.94
N ASP A 93 -7.33 0.76 -16.19
CA ASP A 93 -8.08 -0.06 -15.22
C ASP A 93 -7.28 -0.44 -13.95
N ILE A 94 -5.96 -0.20 -13.90
CA ILE A 94 -5.13 -0.37 -12.69
C ILE A 94 -5.56 0.61 -11.59
N TRP A 95 -5.94 1.84 -11.96
CA TRP A 95 -6.48 2.81 -11.02
C TRP A 95 -7.91 2.44 -10.65
N VAL A 96 -8.13 2.22 -9.36
CA VAL A 96 -9.45 1.98 -8.79
C VAL A 96 -9.85 3.16 -7.92
N GLN A 97 -10.90 3.87 -8.34
CA GLN A 97 -11.48 4.94 -7.53
C GLN A 97 -12.23 4.34 -6.33
N LEU A 98 -11.88 4.81 -5.14
CA LEU A 98 -12.56 4.51 -3.88
C LEU A 98 -13.28 5.76 -3.37
N LYS A 99 -13.99 5.65 -2.24
CA LYS A 99 -14.82 6.73 -1.70
C LYS A 99 -14.05 8.02 -1.37
N HIS A 100 -12.82 7.90 -0.87
CA HIS A 100 -12.01 9.00 -0.34
C HIS A 100 -10.55 8.94 -0.81
N ARG A 101 -10.28 8.26 -1.92
CA ARG A 101 -8.94 8.10 -2.51
C ARG A 101 -9.04 7.28 -3.80
N ARG A 102 -7.94 7.18 -4.54
CA ARG A 102 -7.76 6.13 -5.56
C ARG A 102 -6.58 5.22 -5.22
N LEU A 103 -6.59 4.03 -5.81
CA LEU A 103 -5.67 2.95 -5.50
C LEU A 103 -5.15 2.26 -6.78
N GLN A 104 -3.85 2.03 -6.89
CA GLN A 104 -3.27 1.01 -7.78
C GLN A 104 -3.01 -0.28 -7.01
N MET A 105 -3.22 -1.42 -7.65
CA MET A 105 -2.92 -2.75 -7.09
C MET A 105 -1.95 -3.50 -8.00
N TRP A 106 -0.79 -3.85 -7.45
CA TRP A 106 0.26 -4.59 -8.15
C TRP A 106 0.57 -5.90 -7.43
N GLY A 107 0.86 -6.96 -8.18
CA GLY A 107 1.16 -8.29 -7.63
C GLY A 107 -0.01 -9.27 -7.64
N GLY A 108 -1.19 -8.85 -8.11
CA GLY A 108 -2.39 -9.70 -8.21
C GLY A 108 -3.46 -9.35 -7.17
N GLU A 109 -4.67 -9.87 -7.36
CA GLU A 109 -5.79 -9.66 -6.43
C GLU A 109 -5.63 -10.55 -5.20
N VAL A 110 -5.62 -9.96 -4.00
CA VAL A 110 -5.46 -10.71 -2.74
C VAL A 110 -6.78 -11.38 -2.32
N LYS A 111 -7.03 -12.55 -2.90
CA LYS A 111 -8.14 -13.45 -2.59
C LYS A 111 -7.63 -14.89 -2.52
N SER A 112 -8.46 -15.82 -2.03
CA SER A 112 -8.15 -17.26 -2.00
C SER A 112 -8.83 -17.96 -3.19
N PRO A 113 -8.12 -18.73 -4.03
CA PRO A 113 -6.65 -18.88 -4.07
C PRO A 113 -5.97 -17.59 -4.55
N PHE A 114 -4.76 -17.35 -4.06
CA PHE A 114 -3.96 -16.19 -4.49
C PHE A 114 -3.16 -16.53 -5.74
N GLU A 115 -3.39 -15.79 -6.82
CA GLU A 115 -2.67 -15.92 -8.08
C GLU A 115 -1.68 -14.75 -8.21
N PRO A 116 -0.39 -14.93 -7.81
CA PRO A 116 0.58 -13.86 -7.86
C PRO A 116 0.85 -13.44 -9.30
N LYS A 117 0.86 -12.13 -9.54
CA LYS A 117 1.32 -11.53 -10.79
C LYS A 117 2.70 -10.89 -10.59
N PRO A 118 3.54 -10.81 -11.64
CA PRO A 118 4.80 -10.09 -11.54
C PRO A 118 4.59 -8.63 -11.09
N LEU A 119 5.46 -8.14 -10.23
CA LEU A 119 5.55 -6.71 -9.94
C LEU A 119 6.31 -6.00 -11.09
N PRO A 120 5.96 -4.75 -11.41
CA PRO A 120 6.80 -3.86 -12.19
C PRO A 120 8.23 -3.80 -11.65
N HIS A 121 9.22 -3.67 -12.54
CA HIS A 121 10.63 -3.67 -12.16
C HIS A 121 10.97 -2.60 -11.12
N TRP A 122 10.41 -1.40 -11.25
CA TRP A 122 10.60 -0.35 -10.25
C TRP A 122 10.09 -0.73 -8.84
N LEU A 123 9.02 -1.54 -8.74
CA LEU A 123 8.53 -2.07 -7.46
C LEU A 123 9.36 -3.24 -6.96
N THR A 124 9.96 -4.03 -7.84
CA THR A 124 10.92 -5.07 -7.43
C THR A 124 12.20 -4.46 -6.89
N GLN A 125 12.68 -3.34 -7.46
CA GLN A 125 13.80 -2.56 -6.91
C GLN A 125 13.51 -2.12 -5.46
N ILE A 126 12.35 -1.50 -5.22
CA ILE A 126 11.92 -1.10 -3.87
C ILE A 126 11.83 -2.30 -2.93
N SER A 127 11.24 -3.41 -3.39
CA SER A 127 11.09 -4.64 -2.60
C SER A 127 12.45 -5.24 -2.23
N GLN A 128 13.42 -5.21 -3.15
CA GLN A 128 14.78 -5.68 -2.90
C GLN A 128 15.49 -4.78 -1.88
N SER A 129 15.35 -3.46 -1.98
CA SER A 129 15.93 -2.53 -1.01
C SER A 129 15.42 -2.72 0.42
N LEU A 130 14.17 -3.16 0.61
CA LEU A 130 13.64 -3.53 1.93
C LEU A 130 14.26 -4.83 2.47
N VAL A 131 14.69 -5.74 1.60
CA VAL A 131 15.46 -6.94 1.96
C VAL A 131 16.91 -6.59 2.26
N ASP A 132 17.55 -5.77 1.43
CA ASP A 132 18.94 -5.34 1.59
C ASP A 132 19.13 -4.55 2.90
N ALA A 133 18.14 -3.72 3.24
CA ALA A 133 18.06 -3.02 4.53
C ALA A 133 17.89 -3.96 5.74
N GLY A 134 17.53 -5.23 5.51
CA GLY A 134 17.35 -6.25 6.54
C GLY A 134 15.95 -6.29 7.18
N PHE A 135 14.98 -5.53 6.64
CA PHE A 135 13.61 -5.50 7.18
C PHE A 135 12.80 -6.73 6.76
N PHE A 136 12.98 -7.18 5.52
CA PHE A 136 12.43 -8.45 5.02
C PHE A 136 13.54 -9.47 4.82
N ARG A 137 13.19 -10.75 4.97
CA ARG A 137 14.05 -11.86 4.56
C ARG A 137 13.87 -12.14 3.08
N GLU A 138 14.87 -12.72 2.42
CA GLU A 138 14.80 -13.07 0.99
C GLU A 138 13.59 -13.99 0.68
N ASP A 139 13.33 -15.00 1.53
CA ASP A 139 12.19 -15.92 1.37
C ASP A 139 10.82 -15.25 1.62
N LYS A 140 10.84 -14.06 2.22
CA LYS A 140 9.68 -13.21 2.50
C LYS A 140 9.70 -11.89 1.74
N LYS A 141 10.50 -11.80 0.67
CA LYS A 141 10.55 -10.60 -0.17
C LYS A 141 9.14 -10.20 -0.62
N PRO A 142 8.75 -8.91 -0.48
CA PRO A 142 7.45 -8.44 -0.91
C PRO A 142 7.11 -8.82 -2.35
N ASN A 143 5.86 -9.19 -2.57
CA ASN A 143 5.32 -9.61 -3.87
C ASN A 143 4.03 -8.86 -4.25
N HIS A 144 3.62 -7.89 -3.43
CA HIS A 144 2.39 -7.16 -3.61
C HIS A 144 2.56 -5.71 -3.15
N ALA A 145 1.98 -4.77 -3.89
CA ALA A 145 2.04 -3.35 -3.59
C ALA A 145 0.68 -2.69 -3.81
N LEU A 146 0.27 -1.86 -2.85
CA LEU A 146 -0.86 -0.96 -2.98
C LEU A 146 -0.36 0.49 -3.00
N ILE A 147 -0.70 1.23 -4.05
CA ILE A 147 -0.31 2.63 -4.20
C ILE A 147 -1.56 3.48 -4.03
N ASN A 148 -1.67 4.19 -2.92
CA ASN A 148 -2.83 5.01 -2.62
C ASN A 148 -2.49 6.48 -2.86
N GLU A 149 -3.38 7.20 -3.54
CA GLU A 149 -3.32 8.65 -3.69
C GLU A 149 -4.47 9.31 -2.94
N TYR A 150 -4.14 10.33 -2.15
CA TYR A 150 -5.05 11.10 -1.32
C TYR A 150 -4.95 12.58 -1.70
N GLY A 151 -6.07 13.21 -1.99
CA GLY A 151 -6.18 14.67 -2.12
C GLY A 151 -6.50 15.35 -0.78
N VAL A 152 -6.66 16.67 -0.80
CA VAL A 152 -7.07 17.44 0.38
C VAL A 152 -8.42 16.93 0.91
N GLY A 153 -8.48 16.62 2.21
CA GLY A 153 -9.66 16.10 2.88
C GLY A 153 -9.85 14.58 2.77
N ASP A 154 -9.06 13.89 1.95
CA ASP A 154 -9.10 12.43 1.83
C ASP A 154 -8.47 11.76 3.05
N CYS A 155 -8.96 10.56 3.38
CA CYS A 155 -8.55 9.79 4.55
C CYS A 155 -8.74 8.28 4.35
N ILE A 156 -8.24 7.48 5.30
CA ILE A 156 -8.66 6.09 5.46
C ILE A 156 -9.05 5.86 6.92
N LEU A 157 -10.28 5.38 7.12
CA LEU A 157 -10.81 5.10 8.45
C LEU A 157 -10.03 3.96 9.14
N PRO A 158 -10.11 3.84 10.48
CA PRO A 158 -9.47 2.75 11.22
C PRO A 158 -9.79 1.37 10.64
N HIS A 159 -8.74 0.63 10.29
CA HIS A 159 -8.84 -0.69 9.66
C HIS A 159 -7.61 -1.55 9.99
N GLU A 160 -7.67 -2.82 9.61
CA GLU A 160 -6.57 -3.78 9.64
C GLU A 160 -6.32 -4.34 8.24
N ASP A 161 -5.10 -4.81 8.00
CA ASP A 161 -4.66 -5.33 6.71
C ASP A 161 -5.16 -6.76 6.42
N GLY A 162 -5.61 -7.46 7.45
CA GLY A 162 -6.14 -8.82 7.38
C GLY A 162 -5.07 -9.92 7.39
N PRO A 163 -5.49 -11.19 7.51
CA PRO A 163 -4.57 -12.31 7.74
C PRO A 163 -3.85 -12.83 6.48
N SER A 164 -4.16 -12.26 5.31
CA SER A 164 -3.64 -12.73 4.01
C SER A 164 -2.15 -12.41 3.79
N TYR A 165 -1.62 -11.45 4.55
CA TYR A 165 -0.24 -11.01 4.42
C TYR A 165 0.65 -11.61 5.51
N PHE A 166 1.93 -11.79 5.18
CA PHE A 166 2.98 -11.86 6.18
C PHE A 166 2.88 -10.62 7.08
N PRO A 167 2.95 -10.75 8.43
CA PRO A 167 2.60 -9.68 9.38
C PRO A 167 3.71 -8.62 9.51
N LEU A 168 4.15 -8.06 8.39
CA LEU A 168 5.07 -6.94 8.29
C LEU A 168 4.64 -6.07 7.11
N VAL A 169 4.42 -4.80 7.39
CA VAL A 169 3.99 -3.79 6.42
C VAL A 169 5.06 -2.72 6.30
N ALA A 170 5.41 -2.36 5.07
CA ALA A 170 6.27 -1.22 4.76
C ALA A 170 5.48 -0.18 3.97
N ILE A 171 5.48 1.07 4.42
CA ILE A 171 4.78 2.19 3.78
C ILE A 171 5.78 3.30 3.51
N ILE A 172 6.08 3.55 2.23
CA ILE A 172 6.83 4.73 1.81
C ILE A 172 5.84 5.87 1.55
N SER A 173 6.05 7.01 2.21
CA SER A 173 5.22 8.21 2.02
C SER A 173 5.90 9.19 1.06
N THR A 174 5.15 9.72 0.09
CA THR A 174 5.62 10.72 -0.89
C THR A 174 4.59 11.82 -1.08
N GLY A 175 5.00 12.97 -1.61
CA GLY A 175 4.11 14.12 -1.80
C GLY A 175 3.78 14.81 -0.48
N ALA A 176 2.50 15.03 -0.20
CA ALA A 176 2.05 15.66 1.02
C ALA A 176 2.20 14.76 2.26
N GLU A 177 2.37 15.40 3.41
CA GLU A 177 2.45 14.74 4.71
C GLU A 177 1.05 14.48 5.27
N CYS A 178 0.94 13.54 6.21
CA CYS A 178 -0.31 13.29 6.92
C CYS A 178 -0.05 12.78 8.34
N ARG A 179 -1.11 12.61 9.13
CA ARG A 179 -1.05 11.93 10.42
C ARG A 179 -1.51 10.48 10.27
N VAL A 180 -0.77 9.56 10.89
CA VAL A 180 -1.23 8.18 11.12
C VAL A 180 -1.69 8.05 12.56
N THR A 181 -2.80 7.34 12.77
CA THR A 181 -3.37 7.08 14.08
C THR A 181 -3.54 5.58 14.28
N TYR A 182 -3.16 5.09 15.46
CA TYR A 182 -3.35 3.72 15.90
C TYR A 182 -4.31 3.69 17.09
N GLU A 183 -5.26 2.78 17.04
CA GLU A 183 -6.23 2.53 18.12
C GLU A 183 -6.40 1.02 18.36
N PRO A 184 -6.61 0.56 19.61
CA PRO A 184 -6.73 -0.87 19.88
C PRO A 184 -8.02 -1.44 19.29
N HIS A 185 -7.97 -2.71 18.90
CA HIS A 185 -9.16 -3.41 18.42
C HIS A 185 -10.27 -3.40 19.50
N ARG A 186 -11.55 -3.24 19.10
CA ARG A 186 -12.67 -3.15 20.06
C ARG A 186 -12.77 -4.35 21.01
N ALA A 187 -12.40 -5.53 20.53
CA ALA A 187 -12.34 -6.75 21.35
C ALA A 187 -11.34 -6.64 22.51
N LEU A 188 -10.29 -5.82 22.36
CA LEU A 188 -9.33 -5.49 23.41
C LEU A 188 -9.80 -4.32 24.28
N ALA A 189 -10.53 -3.36 23.70
CA ALA A 189 -11.07 -2.21 24.42
C ALA A 189 -12.24 -2.56 25.36
N GLY A 190 -12.99 -3.63 25.09
CA GLY A 190 -14.20 -4.03 25.81
C GLY A 190 -14.00 -4.86 27.09
N ASN A 191 -12.80 -5.39 27.35
CA ASN A 191 -12.54 -6.27 28.51
C ASN A 191 -12.23 -5.52 29.83
N ASN A 192 -12.45 -4.21 29.89
CA ASN A 192 -12.19 -3.38 31.07
C ASN A 192 -13.17 -3.60 32.25
N GLN A 193 -13.95 -4.69 32.30
CA GLN A 193 -14.91 -4.95 33.39
C GLN A 193 -14.64 -6.20 34.24
N LEU A 194 -13.53 -6.93 34.06
CA LEU A 194 -13.10 -7.90 35.08
C LEU A 194 -11.60 -7.79 35.36
N GLU A 195 -11.34 -7.19 36.51
CA GLU A 195 -10.30 -7.56 37.48
C GLU A 195 -8.84 -7.70 37.00
N SER A 196 -8.09 -6.64 37.33
CA SER A 196 -6.73 -6.67 37.92
C SER A 196 -5.51 -7.07 37.06
N SER A 197 -4.58 -6.10 37.02
CA SER A 197 -3.15 -6.15 36.64
C SER A 197 -2.78 -6.20 35.14
N ASN A 198 -2.05 -5.16 34.68
CA ASN A 198 -1.44 -4.94 33.35
C ASN A 198 -2.31 -4.36 32.20
N SER A 199 -2.91 -3.17 32.37
CA SER A 199 -3.47 -2.44 31.22
C SER A 199 -2.36 -1.74 30.39
N ASP A 200 -1.44 -2.51 29.81
CA ASP A 200 -0.37 -2.04 28.90
C ASP A 200 -0.88 -1.71 27.48
N ILE A 201 -2.21 -1.68 27.29
CA ILE A 201 -2.83 -1.40 26.00
C ILE A 201 -2.91 0.11 25.79
N VAL A 202 -2.13 0.60 24.82
CA VAL A 202 -2.15 2.00 24.39
C VAL A 202 -3.51 2.31 23.78
N GLN A 203 -4.23 3.30 24.32
CA GLN A 203 -5.59 3.59 23.86
C GLN A 203 -5.61 4.38 22.54
N ASN A 204 -4.63 5.26 22.33
CA ASN A 204 -4.46 5.97 21.07
C ASN A 204 -3.00 6.38 20.95
N SER A 205 -2.42 6.20 19.77
CA SER A 205 -1.09 6.72 19.43
C SER A 205 -1.11 7.27 18.02
N SER A 206 -0.74 8.53 17.84
CA SER A 206 -0.65 9.15 16.53
C SER A 206 0.65 9.91 16.36
N PHE A 207 1.13 10.01 15.13
CA PHE A 207 2.29 10.81 14.77
C PHE A 207 2.25 11.22 13.30
N GLN A 208 3.07 12.20 12.96
CA GLN A 208 3.21 12.71 11.61
C GLN A 208 3.99 11.72 10.73
N LEU A 209 3.48 11.48 9.53
CA LEU A 209 4.17 10.84 8.42
C LEU A 209 4.64 11.91 7.44
N GLU A 210 5.88 12.33 7.61
CA GLU A 210 6.56 13.24 6.70
C GLU A 210 6.75 12.60 5.32
N ARG A 211 6.89 13.43 4.29
CA ARG A 211 7.25 12.93 2.95
C ARG A 211 8.63 12.30 2.97
N ARG A 212 8.84 11.34 2.07
CA ARG A 212 10.05 10.52 1.95
C ARG A 212 10.34 9.60 3.13
N SER A 213 9.40 9.45 4.06
CA SER A 213 9.58 8.55 5.20
C SER A 213 9.17 7.11 4.88
N LEU A 214 9.73 6.18 5.67
CA LEU A 214 9.30 4.78 5.71
C LEU A 214 8.66 4.49 7.08
N LEU A 215 7.41 4.08 7.05
CA LEU A 215 6.71 3.50 8.20
C LEU A 215 6.75 1.97 8.08
N LEU A 216 7.20 1.29 9.12
CA LEU A 216 7.14 -0.16 9.24
C LEU A 216 6.28 -0.53 10.45
N PHE A 217 5.39 -1.51 10.29
CA PHE A 217 4.71 -2.08 11.44
C PHE A 217 4.53 -3.60 11.36
N THR A 218 4.65 -4.26 12.50
CA THR A 218 4.63 -5.72 12.67
C THR A 218 4.14 -6.13 14.06
N GLY A 219 4.02 -7.43 14.30
CA GLY A 219 3.73 -7.99 15.63
C GLY A 219 2.43 -7.45 16.23
N GLU A 220 2.51 -6.85 17.42
CA GLU A 220 1.34 -6.31 18.11
C GLU A 220 0.68 -5.17 17.33
N ALA A 221 1.46 -4.25 16.77
CA ALA A 221 0.93 -3.17 15.95
C ALA A 221 0.11 -3.69 14.75
N TYR A 222 0.50 -4.83 14.17
CA TYR A 222 -0.21 -5.46 13.05
C TYR A 222 -1.47 -6.20 13.48
N THR A 223 -1.44 -6.87 14.64
CA THR A 223 -2.47 -7.84 15.04
C THR A 223 -3.46 -7.33 16.09
N ARG A 224 -3.10 -6.29 16.84
CA ARG A 224 -3.89 -5.80 17.99
C ARG A 224 -4.41 -4.38 17.80
N TYR A 225 -3.87 -3.64 16.83
CA TYR A 225 -4.21 -2.25 16.58
C TYR A 225 -4.79 -2.07 15.18
N LEU A 226 -5.84 -1.25 15.11
CA LEU A 226 -6.29 -0.64 13.87
C LEU A 226 -5.40 0.56 13.57
N HIS A 227 -5.28 0.88 12.29
CA HIS A 227 -4.59 2.08 11.84
C HIS A 227 -5.45 2.89 10.86
N SER A 228 -5.26 4.21 10.87
CA SER A 228 -5.92 5.16 9.98
C SER A 228 -4.94 6.20 9.47
N ILE A 229 -5.29 6.82 8.35
CA ILE A 229 -4.68 8.06 7.87
C ILE A 229 -5.73 9.13 8.03
N ASP A 230 -5.39 10.15 8.80
CA ASP A 230 -6.25 11.31 9.02
C ASP A 230 -6.32 12.16 7.75
N ASN A 231 -7.25 13.11 7.71
CA ASN A 231 -7.47 13.96 6.54
C ASN A 231 -6.17 14.66 6.10
N VAL A 232 -5.83 14.52 4.82
CA VAL A 232 -4.71 15.28 4.24
C VAL A 232 -5.08 16.76 4.21
N GLU A 233 -4.26 17.60 4.83
CA GLU A 233 -4.56 19.03 5.00
C GLU A 233 -4.20 19.87 3.78
N VAL A 234 -3.09 19.53 3.11
CA VAL A 234 -2.54 20.29 1.98
C VAL A 234 -1.95 19.37 0.92
N GLY A 235 -2.11 19.72 -0.36
CA GLY A 235 -1.50 19.01 -1.48
C GLY A 235 -2.05 17.60 -1.72
N THR A 236 -1.24 16.79 -2.40
CA THR A 236 -1.56 15.40 -2.76
C THR A 236 -0.54 14.48 -2.12
N ARG A 237 -1.01 13.50 -1.35
CA ARG A 237 -0.18 12.45 -0.75
C ARG A 237 -0.26 11.19 -1.60
N VAL A 238 0.88 10.58 -1.86
CA VAL A 238 0.96 9.24 -2.43
C VAL A 238 1.66 8.33 -1.42
N SER A 239 1.15 7.12 -1.23
CA SER A 239 1.78 6.14 -0.35
C SER A 239 1.85 4.77 -0.98
N LEU A 240 3.03 4.17 -0.89
CA LEU A 240 3.33 2.85 -1.42
C LEU A 240 3.38 1.86 -0.27
N THR A 241 2.33 1.06 -0.13
CA THR A 241 2.24 -0.02 0.85
C THR A 241 2.76 -1.32 0.24
N ILE A 242 3.98 -1.71 0.62
CA ILE A 242 4.73 -2.84 0.08
C ILE A 242 4.65 -4.02 1.07
N ARG A 243 4.16 -5.17 0.61
CA ARG A 243 3.83 -6.32 1.47
C ARG A 243 4.13 -7.66 0.80
N ARG A 244 4.18 -8.70 1.63
CA ARG A 244 4.25 -10.09 1.21
C ARG A 244 2.91 -10.77 1.45
N VAL A 245 2.26 -11.24 0.39
CA VAL A 245 1.10 -12.14 0.48
C VAL A 245 1.62 -13.56 0.69
N ASP A 246 1.07 -14.24 1.70
CA ASP A 246 1.42 -15.63 2.07
C ASP A 246 0.24 -16.61 1.90
N LEU A 247 -0.89 -16.15 1.33
CA LEU A 247 -2.01 -17.01 0.93
C LEU A 247 -1.52 -18.07 -0.06
N ARG A 248 -1.88 -19.33 0.20
CA ARG A 248 -1.69 -20.46 -0.70
C ARG A 248 -2.92 -20.67 -1.58
#